data_AF-A0A9D2G2U3-F1
#
_entry.id   AF-A0A9D2G2U3-F1
#
_cell.length_a   1.000
_cell.length_b   1.000
_cell.length_c   1.000
_cell.angle_alpha   90.00
_cell.angle_beta   90.00
_cell.angle_gamma   90.00
#
_symmetry.space_group_name_H-M   'P 1'
#
loop_
_entity.id
_entity.type
_entity.pdbx_description
1 polymer ?
#
loop_
_entity_poly.entity_id
_entity_poly.type
_entity_poly.pdbx_seq_one_letter_code
_entity_poly.pdbx_strand_id
1 'polypeptide(L)'
;MKKIAMSLSAILLLSACGDRPPESEEPEEPTEQQSSENVNEQENEIETPENEQTNETEQNENNGSNQNDEEQIITFVPQKSDLDAGLSVESDETLAELEGLVENADYSEIGIEDDVAIQYTGLYYETDDSIQPIFMLTNKTDQSFTNMDMTVSFKSAEGDPVFDQEKFHLSEDEFGILKPYTSMPLYLTIDPTKLETLENISKTRNEQISIDYFDFETVDEAI
;
A
#
# COMPACT_ATOMS: atom_id res chain seq x y z
N MET A 1 4.07 -8.86 -13.18
CA MET A 1 4.72 -7.56 -12.95
C MET A 1 5.09 -6.95 -14.30
N LYS A 2 4.54 -5.79 -14.63
CA LYS A 2 4.87 -5.07 -15.87
C LYS A 2 6.04 -4.14 -15.58
N LYS A 3 7.17 -4.38 -16.24
CA LYS A 3 8.32 -3.46 -16.27
C LYS A 3 8.08 -2.47 -17.41
N ILE A 4 7.92 -1.19 -17.12
CA ILE A 4 7.84 -0.17 -18.18
C ILE A 4 9.27 0.32 -18.43
N ALA A 5 9.96 -0.34 -19.35
CA ALA A 5 11.30 0.03 -19.79
C ALA A 5 11.22 0.74 -21.15
N MET A 6 11.40 2.06 -21.17
CA MET A 6 11.61 2.80 -22.42
C MET A 6 13.06 2.60 -22.89
N SER A 7 13.26 1.62 -23.77
CA SER A 7 14.54 1.36 -24.43
C SER A 7 14.75 2.34 -25.60
N LEU A 8 15.67 3.30 -25.41
CA LEU A 8 16.19 4.12 -26.51
C LEU A 8 17.14 3.26 -27.36
N SER A 9 16.62 2.77 -28.50
CA SER A 9 17.38 1.93 -29.44
C SER A 9 18.56 2.69 -30.05
N ALA A 10 19.79 2.36 -29.62
CA ALA A 10 21.02 2.69 -30.32
C ALA A 10 21.54 1.45 -31.06
N ILE A 11 21.50 1.51 -32.39
CA ILE A 11 22.03 0.50 -33.30
C ILE A 11 23.57 0.54 -33.25
N LEU A 12 24.20 -0.54 -32.79
CA LEU A 12 25.62 -0.81 -33.06
C LEU A 12 25.75 -2.23 -33.63
N LEU A 13 25.99 -2.28 -34.94
CA LEU A 13 26.41 -3.47 -35.68
C LEU A 13 27.91 -3.65 -35.51
N LEU A 14 28.35 -4.71 -34.82
CA LEU A 14 29.66 -5.32 -35.08
C LEU A 14 29.55 -6.84 -34.97
N SER A 15 29.80 -7.49 -36.10
CA SER A 15 29.92 -8.92 -36.31
C SER A 15 31.32 -9.42 -35.91
N ALA A 16 31.39 -10.53 -35.18
CA ALA A 16 32.54 -11.42 -35.17
C ALA A 16 32.11 -12.86 -34.83
N CYS A 17 32.37 -13.78 -35.75
CA CYS A 17 32.15 -15.22 -35.66
C CYS A 17 33.08 -15.90 -34.64
N GLY A 18 32.64 -17.02 -34.07
CA GLY A 18 33.54 -17.97 -33.40
C GLY A 18 32.85 -19.13 -32.68
N ASP A 19 32.54 -20.17 -33.45
CA ASP A 19 32.46 -21.62 -33.14
C ASP A 19 31.68 -22.21 -31.93
N ARG A 20 31.18 -23.43 -32.18
CA ARG A 20 30.08 -24.18 -31.55
C ARG A 20 30.61 -25.43 -30.76
N PRO A 21 29.75 -26.30 -30.15
CA PRO A 21 29.84 -26.84 -28.77
C PRO A 21 30.24 -28.36 -28.78
N PRO A 22 29.90 -29.32 -27.86
CA PRO A 22 28.66 -29.61 -27.09
C PRO A 22 28.96 -29.99 -25.59
N GLU A 23 28.08 -30.39 -24.65
CA GLU A 23 27.14 -31.53 -24.49
C GLU A 23 26.47 -31.29 -23.08
N SER A 24 25.13 -31.32 -22.91
CA SER A 24 24.28 -32.45 -22.41
C SER A 24 24.60 -32.87 -20.94
N GLU A 25 23.70 -33.14 -19.98
CA GLU A 25 22.39 -33.79 -19.95
C GLU A 25 21.66 -33.43 -18.61
N GLU A 26 20.34 -33.16 -18.67
CA GLU A 26 19.35 -33.65 -17.66
C GLU A 26 19.05 -35.13 -18.00
N PRO A 27 18.53 -36.03 -17.11
CA PRO A 27 17.34 -35.80 -16.27
C PRO A 27 17.26 -36.62 -14.95
N GLU A 28 16.17 -36.43 -14.18
CA GLU A 28 15.19 -37.47 -13.78
C GLU A 28 14.47 -37.15 -12.45
N GLU A 29 13.20 -36.73 -12.58
CA GLU A 29 12.08 -37.14 -11.71
C GLU A 29 11.74 -38.61 -12.05
N PRO A 30 11.16 -39.43 -11.14
CA PRO A 30 9.69 -39.44 -11.09
C PRO A 30 8.99 -39.94 -9.79
N THR A 31 7.68 -39.64 -9.77
CA THR A 31 6.51 -40.49 -9.41
C THR A 31 5.87 -40.42 -8.00
N GLU A 32 4.66 -39.83 -8.00
CA GLU A 32 3.35 -40.34 -7.53
C GLU A 32 3.14 -40.91 -6.11
N GLN A 33 2.09 -40.44 -5.39
CA GLN A 33 0.74 -41.07 -5.37
C GLN A 33 -0.20 -40.46 -4.29
N GLN A 34 -1.34 -39.97 -4.76
CA GLN A 34 -2.75 -40.24 -4.33
C GLN A 34 -3.23 -40.21 -2.86
N SER A 35 -4.39 -39.53 -2.73
CA SER A 35 -5.61 -39.87 -1.94
C SER A 35 -5.51 -39.80 -0.40
N SER A 36 -6.50 -39.35 0.39
CA SER A 36 -7.96 -39.37 0.24
C SER A 36 -8.62 -38.41 1.25
N GLU A 37 -9.86 -37.98 0.94
CA GLU A 37 -10.88 -37.45 1.87
C GLU A 37 -10.95 -38.18 3.22
N ASN A 38 -11.32 -37.46 4.29
CA ASN A 38 -12.52 -37.87 5.04
C ASN A 38 -13.17 -36.72 5.83
N VAL A 39 -14.48 -36.65 5.65
CA VAL A 39 -15.49 -35.85 6.37
C VAL A 39 -15.76 -36.51 7.73
N ASN A 40 -16.02 -35.73 8.78
CA ASN A 40 -17.06 -36.10 9.74
C ASN A 40 -17.60 -34.89 10.49
N GLU A 41 -18.86 -34.58 10.21
CA GLU A 41 -19.77 -33.79 11.01
C GLU A 41 -20.16 -34.59 12.27
N GLN A 42 -20.41 -33.91 13.38
CA GLN A 42 -21.46 -34.38 14.29
C GLN A 42 -22.03 -33.25 15.15
N GLU A 43 -23.34 -33.13 15.01
CA GLU A 43 -24.30 -32.28 15.69
C GLU A 43 -24.33 -32.49 17.21
N ASN A 44 -24.82 -31.47 17.92
CA ASN A 44 -25.65 -31.73 19.08
C ASN A 44 -26.68 -30.58 19.26
N GLU A 45 -27.90 -30.82 18.78
CA GLU A 45 -29.11 -30.11 19.19
C GLU A 45 -29.58 -30.64 20.56
N ILE A 46 -30.02 -29.76 21.46
CA ILE A 46 -31.08 -30.08 22.44
C ILE A 46 -31.98 -28.84 22.62
N GLU A 47 -33.28 -29.14 22.58
CA GLU A 47 -34.47 -28.30 22.48
C GLU A 47 -34.89 -27.58 23.79
N THR A 48 -35.55 -26.43 23.56
CA THR A 48 -36.70 -25.71 24.17
C THR A 48 -37.44 -26.29 25.42
N PRO A 49 -38.14 -25.45 26.23
CA PRO A 49 -39.50 -25.01 25.84
C PRO A 49 -39.92 -23.56 26.24
N GLU A 50 -40.99 -23.15 25.58
CA GLU A 50 -41.73 -21.89 25.56
C GLU A 50 -42.41 -21.48 26.88
N ASN A 51 -42.72 -20.18 27.01
CA ASN A 51 -44.08 -19.77 27.40
C ASN A 51 -44.46 -18.35 26.92
N GLU A 52 -45.68 -18.25 26.39
CA GLU A 52 -46.41 -17.08 25.86
C GLU A 52 -46.79 -16.09 27.01
N GLN A 53 -47.26 -14.84 26.90
CA GLN A 53 -48.03 -14.09 25.89
C GLN A 53 -48.20 -12.61 26.36
N THR A 54 -48.27 -11.64 25.43
CA THR A 54 -49.10 -10.38 25.40
C THR A 54 -49.12 -9.34 26.55
N ASN A 55 -48.78 -8.06 26.28
CA ASN A 55 -49.68 -6.98 25.81
C ASN A 55 -49.05 -5.56 25.85
N GLU A 56 -49.16 -4.88 24.70
CA GLU A 56 -49.37 -3.44 24.39
C GLU A 56 -48.97 -2.27 25.32
N THR A 57 -48.11 -1.41 24.74
CA THR A 57 -48.13 0.08 24.66
C THR A 57 -47.81 0.93 25.89
N GLU A 58 -46.61 1.52 25.90
CA GLU A 58 -46.41 2.93 26.29
C GLU A 58 -45.33 3.58 25.40
N GLN A 59 -45.66 4.76 24.86
CA GLN A 59 -44.77 5.62 24.09
C GLN A 59 -43.51 5.97 24.91
N ASN A 60 -42.34 5.76 24.33
CA ASN A 60 -41.16 6.51 24.70
C ASN A 60 -40.48 6.97 23.42
N GLU A 61 -40.61 8.27 23.12
CA GLU A 61 -39.81 8.97 22.13
C GLU A 61 -38.37 9.00 22.64
N ASN A 62 -37.68 7.86 22.48
CA ASN A 62 -36.23 7.86 22.53
C ASN A 62 -35.79 8.32 21.14
N ASN A 63 -35.33 9.55 21.06
CA ASN A 63 -34.69 10.14 19.90
C ASN A 63 -33.38 9.36 19.67
N GLY A 64 -33.52 8.17 19.09
CA GLY A 64 -32.42 7.42 18.52
C GLY A 64 -31.85 8.29 17.44
N SER A 65 -30.79 9.00 17.78
CA SER A 65 -29.79 9.38 16.79
C SER A 65 -29.29 8.08 16.20
N ASN A 66 -29.98 7.58 15.18
CA ASN A 66 -29.33 6.83 14.13
C ASN A 66 -28.28 7.78 13.57
N GLN A 67 -27.10 7.79 14.19
CA GLN A 67 -25.90 8.09 13.45
C GLN A 67 -25.93 7.05 12.34
N ASN A 68 -26.23 7.52 11.13
CA ASN A 68 -25.83 6.78 9.96
C ASN A 68 -24.32 6.61 10.15
N ASP A 69 -23.90 5.37 10.41
CA ASP A 69 -22.52 4.96 10.18
C ASP A 69 -22.31 5.10 8.67
N GLU A 70 -22.04 6.34 8.22
CA GLU A 70 -21.48 6.56 6.89
C GLU A 70 -20.15 5.82 6.92
N GLU A 71 -20.04 4.77 6.11
CA GLU A 71 -18.79 4.04 5.95
C GLU A 71 -17.72 5.07 5.61
N GLN A 72 -16.79 5.28 6.56
CA GLN A 72 -15.66 6.16 6.34
C GLN A 72 -14.85 5.56 5.20
N ILE A 73 -14.59 6.35 4.17
CA ILE A 73 -13.81 5.93 3.00
C ILE A 73 -12.50 6.70 2.98
N ILE A 74 -11.42 6.04 2.58
CA ILE A 74 -10.15 6.71 2.32
C ILE A 74 -10.18 7.25 0.90
N THR A 75 -9.86 8.53 0.73
CA THR A 75 -9.77 9.17 -0.59
C THR A 75 -8.32 9.31 -1.02
N PHE A 76 -7.99 8.85 -2.23
CA PHE A 76 -6.68 9.12 -2.83
C PHE A 76 -6.56 10.58 -3.26
N VAL A 77 -5.42 11.22 -2.96
CA VAL A 77 -5.14 12.61 -3.35
C VAL A 77 -3.69 12.70 -3.84
N PRO A 78 -3.43 13.14 -5.10
CA PRO A 78 -2.06 13.41 -5.57
C PRO A 78 -1.35 14.48 -4.72
N GLN A 79 -0.01 14.50 -4.73
CA GLN A 79 0.72 15.57 -4.06
C GLN A 79 0.49 16.92 -4.75
N LYS A 80 0.72 18.00 -4.00
CA LYS A 80 0.69 19.35 -4.57
C LYS A 80 1.67 19.50 -5.74
N SER A 81 2.86 18.92 -5.65
CA SER A 81 3.87 18.92 -6.70
C SER A 81 3.42 18.20 -7.98
N ASP A 82 2.67 17.10 -7.88
CA ASP A 82 2.09 16.39 -9.01
C ASP A 82 1.09 17.31 -9.76
N LEU A 83 0.20 17.94 -8.99
CA LEU A 83 -0.81 18.85 -9.52
C LEU A 83 -0.18 20.09 -10.17
N ASP A 84 0.85 20.67 -9.54
CA ASP A 84 1.58 21.82 -10.07
C ASP A 84 2.37 21.47 -11.35
N ALA A 85 2.76 20.20 -11.51
CA ALA A 85 3.32 19.66 -12.75
C ALA A 85 2.26 19.35 -13.83
N GLY A 86 0.97 19.52 -13.51
CA GLY A 86 -0.14 19.24 -14.41
C GLY A 86 -0.51 17.76 -14.52
N LEU A 87 -0.12 16.95 -13.54
CA LEU A 87 -0.48 15.54 -13.43
C LEU A 87 -1.79 15.38 -12.65
N SER A 88 -2.57 14.37 -13.01
CA SER A 88 -3.77 13.91 -12.32
C SER A 88 -3.98 12.41 -12.56
N VAL A 89 -4.95 11.81 -11.87
CA VAL A 89 -5.32 10.40 -12.07
C VAL A 89 -5.76 10.11 -13.52
N GLU A 90 -6.30 11.10 -14.23
CA GLU A 90 -6.71 10.94 -15.63
C GLU A 90 -5.54 11.11 -16.61
N SER A 91 -4.47 11.81 -16.22
CA SER A 91 -3.36 12.12 -17.11
C SER A 91 -2.12 11.26 -16.88
N ASP A 92 -1.97 10.67 -15.69
CA ASP A 92 -0.81 9.88 -15.29
C ASP A 92 -1.20 8.45 -14.90
N GLU A 93 -0.55 7.46 -15.53
CA GLU A 93 -0.85 6.04 -15.31
C GLU A 93 -0.48 5.58 -13.89
N THR A 94 0.56 6.16 -13.30
CA THR A 94 0.98 5.78 -11.93
C THR A 94 -0.03 6.31 -10.92
N LEU A 95 -0.47 7.57 -11.05
CA LEU A 95 -1.50 8.13 -10.18
C LEU A 95 -2.82 7.35 -10.29
N ALA A 96 -3.21 6.95 -11.51
CA ALA A 96 -4.38 6.09 -11.72
C ALA A 96 -4.24 4.72 -11.04
N GLU A 97 -3.05 4.11 -11.10
CA GLU A 97 -2.79 2.82 -10.44
C GLU A 97 -2.86 2.96 -8.92
N LEU A 98 -2.31 4.03 -8.35
CA LEU A 98 -2.34 4.31 -6.91
C LEU A 98 -3.75 4.60 -6.40
N GLU A 99 -4.55 5.37 -7.15
CA GLU A 99 -5.97 5.55 -6.86
C GLU A 99 -6.69 4.21 -6.85
N GLY A 100 -6.44 3.36 -7.85
CA GLY A 100 -6.98 2.01 -7.91
C GLY A 100 -6.60 1.14 -6.71
N LEU A 101 -5.40 1.29 -6.13
CA LEU A 101 -5.03 0.58 -4.90
C LEU A 101 -5.89 1.02 -3.71
N VAL A 102 -6.23 2.30 -3.62
CA VAL A 102 -7.08 2.83 -2.54
C VAL A 102 -8.55 2.44 -2.75
N GLU A 103 -9.08 2.54 -3.97
CA GLU A 103 -10.48 2.22 -4.27
C GLU A 103 -10.82 0.73 -4.11
N ASN A 104 -9.85 -0.15 -4.34
CA ASN A 104 -10.07 -1.60 -4.30
C ASN A 104 -9.71 -2.25 -2.95
N ALA A 105 -9.15 -1.48 -2.01
CA ALA A 105 -8.80 -1.99 -0.70
C ALA A 105 -9.93 -1.74 0.31
N ASP A 106 -10.14 -2.69 1.21
CA ASP A 106 -11.10 -2.50 2.30
C ASP A 106 -10.59 -1.41 3.26
N TYR A 107 -11.49 -0.63 3.86
CA TYR A 107 -11.11 0.45 4.80
C TYR A 107 -10.22 -0.03 5.96
N SER A 108 -10.38 -1.30 6.38
CA SER A 108 -9.57 -1.93 7.42
C SER A 108 -8.16 -2.33 6.96
N GLU A 109 -7.90 -2.40 5.65
CA GLU A 109 -6.61 -2.79 5.09
C GLU A 109 -5.71 -1.57 4.78
N ILE A 110 -6.33 -0.39 4.62
CA ILE A 110 -5.62 0.86 4.36
C ILE A 110 -5.38 1.57 5.70
N GLY A 111 -4.12 1.82 6.02
CA GLY A 111 -3.69 2.55 7.21
C GLY A 111 -4.04 1.91 8.56
N ILE A 112 -3.99 2.71 9.62
CA ILE A 112 -4.28 2.30 11.01
C ILE A 112 -5.28 3.30 11.58
N GLU A 113 -6.33 2.83 12.25
CA GLU A 113 -7.37 3.69 12.82
C GLU A 113 -6.78 4.71 13.81
N ASP A 114 -7.28 5.94 13.78
CA ASP A 114 -6.83 7.05 14.63
C ASP A 114 -5.32 7.37 14.51
N ASP A 115 -4.69 7.01 13.38
CA ASP A 115 -3.24 7.19 13.19
C ASP A 115 -2.86 7.61 11.75
N VAL A 116 -1.61 8.04 11.60
CA VAL A 116 -0.95 8.22 10.30
C VAL A 116 -0.09 7.00 10.01
N ALA A 117 -0.36 6.34 8.88
CA ALA A 117 0.30 5.11 8.50
C ALA A 117 1.01 5.25 7.16
N ILE A 118 2.13 4.55 7.01
CA ILE A 118 2.88 4.44 5.76
C ILE A 118 2.86 3.00 5.26
N GLN A 119 2.58 2.82 3.97
CA GLN A 119 2.52 1.51 3.32
C GLN A 119 3.28 1.54 1.99
N TYR A 120 4.10 0.52 1.70
CA TYR A 120 4.78 0.42 0.41
C TYR A 120 3.85 -0.12 -0.68
N THR A 121 3.72 0.58 -1.79
CA THR A 121 2.76 0.22 -2.86
C THR A 121 3.24 -0.97 -3.69
N GLY A 122 4.55 -1.26 -3.69
CA GLY A 122 5.16 -2.19 -4.65
C GLY A 122 5.62 -1.52 -5.95
N LEU A 123 5.33 -0.23 -6.13
CA LEU A 123 5.72 0.56 -7.30
C LEU A 123 6.95 1.40 -6.98
N TYR A 124 7.76 1.68 -8.00
CA TYR A 124 8.90 2.57 -7.92
C TYR A 124 9.21 3.19 -9.28
N TYR A 125 9.78 4.39 -9.28
CA TYR A 125 10.47 4.93 -10.45
C TYR A 125 11.96 4.56 -10.40
N GLU A 126 12.53 4.29 -11.56
CA GLU A 126 13.94 3.97 -11.72
C GLU A 126 14.54 4.84 -12.83
N THR A 127 15.66 5.47 -12.50
CA THR A 127 16.56 6.11 -13.47
C THR A 127 17.96 5.53 -13.29
N ASP A 128 18.88 5.86 -14.19
CA ASP A 128 20.28 5.41 -14.08
C ASP A 128 20.94 5.83 -12.74
N ASP A 129 20.49 6.93 -12.14
CA ASP A 129 21.11 7.55 -10.97
C ASP A 129 20.27 7.44 -9.68
N SER A 130 19.00 7.04 -9.77
CA SER A 130 18.09 7.05 -8.62
C SER A 130 16.97 6.02 -8.71
N ILE A 131 16.60 5.47 -7.56
CA ILE A 131 15.37 4.68 -7.41
C ILE A 131 14.46 5.43 -6.44
N GLN A 132 13.17 5.49 -6.77
CA GLN A 132 12.15 6.15 -5.96
C GLN A 132 10.99 5.19 -5.71
N PRO A 133 11.07 4.33 -4.67
CA PRO A 133 9.90 3.62 -4.16
C PRO A 133 8.76 4.58 -3.82
N ILE A 134 7.55 4.15 -4.15
CA ILE A 134 6.32 4.88 -3.89
C ILE A 134 5.64 4.26 -2.67
N PHE A 135 5.35 5.09 -1.69
CA PHE A 135 4.59 4.73 -0.51
C PHE A 135 3.23 5.43 -0.54
N MET A 136 2.26 4.89 0.18
CA MET A 136 1.04 5.60 0.56
C MET A 136 1.20 6.10 1.99
N LEU A 137 1.05 7.41 2.18
CA LEU A 137 0.92 8.02 3.50
C LEU A 137 -0.57 8.29 3.74
N THR A 138 -1.18 7.51 4.64
CA THR A 138 -2.60 7.56 4.92
C THR A 138 -2.84 8.21 6.28
N ASN A 139 -3.74 9.19 6.32
CA ASN A 139 -4.21 9.81 7.54
C ASN A 139 -5.62 9.31 7.85
N LYS A 140 -5.77 8.51 8.93
CA LYS A 140 -7.08 8.07 9.45
C LYS A 140 -7.46 8.79 10.74
N THR A 141 -6.93 9.98 10.95
CA THR A 141 -7.32 10.87 12.04
C THR A 141 -8.36 11.87 11.55
N ASP A 142 -8.95 12.61 12.47
CA ASP A 142 -9.85 13.73 12.21
C ASP A 142 -9.10 15.07 12.03
N GLN A 143 -7.77 15.06 11.99
CA GLN A 143 -6.93 16.25 11.90
C GLN A 143 -6.23 16.38 10.55
N SER A 144 -6.01 17.61 10.10
CA SER A 144 -5.19 17.93 8.92
C SER A 144 -3.75 18.22 9.31
N PHE A 145 -2.79 17.64 8.60
CA PHE A 145 -1.36 17.81 8.86
C PHE A 145 -0.63 18.49 7.70
N THR A 146 0.34 19.34 8.02
CA THR A 146 1.26 19.94 7.05
C THR A 146 2.65 20.13 7.66
N ASN A 147 3.62 20.50 6.82
CA ASN A 147 5.03 20.70 7.21
C ASN A 147 5.55 19.57 8.11
N MET A 148 5.39 18.33 7.63
CA MET A 148 5.60 17.13 8.44
C MET A 148 7.08 16.72 8.42
N ASP A 149 7.68 16.56 9.60
CA ASP A 149 8.99 15.96 9.78
C ASP A 149 8.85 14.50 10.19
N MET A 150 9.39 13.59 9.38
CA MET A 150 9.28 12.15 9.60
C MET A 150 10.66 11.49 9.68
N THR A 151 10.78 10.47 10.52
CA THR A 151 11.87 9.50 10.45
C THR A 151 11.29 8.14 10.10
N VAL A 152 11.74 7.54 9.01
CA VAL A 152 11.17 6.30 8.47
C VAL A 152 12.24 5.23 8.33
N SER A 153 11.88 4.00 8.69
CA SER A 153 12.69 2.82 8.44
C SER A 153 11.97 1.88 7.48
N PHE A 154 12.69 1.32 6.51
CA PHE A 154 12.16 0.38 5.54
C PHE A 154 13.15 -0.74 5.26
N LYS A 155 12.75 -1.98 5.55
CA LYS A 155 13.61 -3.16 5.43
C LYS A 155 12.82 -4.38 4.97
N SER A 156 13.55 -5.35 4.41
CA SER A 156 13.04 -6.71 4.27
C SER A 156 12.84 -7.31 5.66
N ALA A 157 11.84 -8.20 5.82
CA ALA A 157 11.67 -8.93 7.07
C ALA A 157 12.85 -9.87 7.40
N GLU A 158 13.66 -10.22 6.39
CA GLU A 158 14.92 -10.95 6.58
C GLU A 158 16.05 -10.07 7.17
N GLY A 159 15.82 -8.76 7.28
CA GLY A 159 16.66 -7.82 8.03
C GLY A 159 17.49 -6.86 7.20
N ASP A 160 17.58 -7.05 5.88
CA ASP A 160 18.33 -6.14 5.00
C ASP A 160 17.57 -4.81 4.83
N PRO A 161 18.13 -3.67 5.28
CA PRO A 161 17.46 -2.38 5.17
C PRO A 161 17.61 -1.81 3.75
N VAL A 162 16.51 -1.27 3.23
CA VAL A 162 16.54 -0.32 2.12
C VAL A 162 17.10 1.00 2.66
N PHE A 163 16.51 1.48 3.75
CA PHE A 163 17.03 2.58 4.58
C PHE A 163 16.60 2.40 6.05
N ASP A 164 17.33 3.02 6.96
CA ASP A 164 17.17 2.87 8.41
C ASP A 164 17.19 4.25 9.07
N GLN A 165 16.08 4.62 9.72
CA GLN A 165 15.86 5.91 10.37
C GLN A 165 16.19 7.12 9.48
N GLU A 166 15.80 7.06 8.21
CA GLU A 166 16.01 8.14 7.25
C GLU A 166 15.04 9.29 7.52
N LYS A 167 15.53 10.52 7.45
CA LYS A 167 14.75 11.72 7.79
C LYS A 167 14.19 12.38 6.54
N PHE A 168 12.91 12.70 6.59
CA PHE A 168 12.21 13.37 5.50
C PHE A 168 11.44 14.58 6.03
N HIS A 169 11.43 15.64 5.23
CA HIS A 169 10.60 16.81 5.46
C HIS A 169 9.59 16.91 4.32
N LEU A 170 8.31 16.89 4.65
CA LEU A 170 7.19 17.01 3.71
C LEU A 170 6.62 18.41 3.85
N SER A 171 7.10 19.33 3.01
CA SER A 171 6.68 20.73 3.03
C SER A 171 5.25 20.90 2.50
N GLU A 172 4.52 21.90 3.01
CA GLU A 172 3.19 22.26 2.45
C GLU A 172 3.26 22.57 0.95
N ASP A 173 4.33 23.25 0.52
CA ASP A 173 4.49 23.74 -0.84
C ASP A 173 4.68 22.62 -1.87
N GLU A 174 5.34 21.52 -1.50
CA GLU A 174 5.61 20.39 -2.41
C GLU A 174 4.68 19.20 -2.16
N PHE A 175 4.47 18.82 -0.89
CA PHE A 175 3.64 17.69 -0.54
C PHE A 175 2.16 18.10 -0.52
N GLY A 176 1.83 19.21 0.15
CA GLY A 176 0.47 19.67 0.38
C GLY A 176 0.02 19.46 1.83
N ILE A 177 -1.31 19.42 2.02
CA ILE A 177 -1.94 19.17 3.32
C ILE A 177 -2.48 17.74 3.31
N LEU A 178 -2.03 16.93 4.26
CA LEU A 178 -2.54 15.58 4.49
C LEU A 178 -3.85 15.67 5.29
N LYS A 179 -4.97 15.72 4.58
CA LYS A 179 -6.30 15.88 5.17
C LYS A 179 -6.81 14.61 5.87
N PRO A 180 -7.79 14.73 6.78
CA PRO A 180 -8.51 13.58 7.35
C PRO A 180 -8.98 12.61 6.29
N TYR A 181 -8.81 11.32 6.55
CA TYR A 181 -9.29 10.22 5.70
C TYR A 181 -8.80 10.29 4.25
N THR A 182 -7.57 10.77 4.06
CA THR A 182 -6.91 10.79 2.75
C THR A 182 -5.65 9.95 2.74
N SER A 183 -5.30 9.47 1.54
CA SER A 183 -4.05 8.79 1.28
C SER A 183 -3.33 9.49 0.14
N MET A 184 -2.10 9.92 0.39
CA MET A 184 -1.27 10.65 -0.58
C MET A 184 -0.05 9.80 -0.94
N PRO A 185 0.40 9.83 -2.20
CA PRO A 185 1.62 9.14 -2.57
C PRO A 185 2.81 9.84 -1.92
N LEU A 186 3.85 9.08 -1.58
CA LEU A 186 5.11 9.57 -1.04
C LEU A 186 6.27 8.94 -1.80
N TYR A 187 7.07 9.80 -2.43
CA TYR A 187 8.21 9.39 -3.27
C TYR A 187 9.51 9.56 -2.47
N LEU A 188 10.13 8.45 -2.06
CA LEU A 188 11.38 8.48 -1.30
C LEU A 188 12.55 8.05 -2.17
N THR A 189 13.57 8.89 -2.30
CA THR A 189 14.76 8.53 -3.08
C THR A 189 15.70 7.63 -2.27
N ILE A 190 16.12 6.52 -2.87
CA ILE A 190 17.04 5.55 -2.26
C ILE A 190 18.28 5.36 -3.13
N ASP A 191 19.34 4.83 -2.51
CA ASP A 191 20.58 4.47 -3.20
C ASP A 191 20.32 3.37 -4.27
N PRO A 192 20.79 3.53 -5.52
CA PRO A 192 20.62 2.54 -6.59
C PRO A 192 21.13 1.13 -6.23
N THR A 193 22.11 1.00 -5.32
CA THR A 193 22.60 -0.29 -4.82
C THR A 193 21.54 -1.09 -4.07
N LYS A 194 20.41 -0.48 -3.70
CA LYS A 194 19.29 -1.12 -3.01
C LYS A 194 18.25 -1.74 -3.95
N LEU A 195 18.42 -1.66 -5.27
CA LEU A 195 17.46 -2.18 -6.24
C LEU A 195 17.10 -3.65 -6.00
N GLU A 196 18.09 -4.51 -5.80
CA GLU A 196 17.86 -5.94 -5.59
C GLU A 196 17.04 -6.21 -4.32
N THR A 197 17.35 -5.49 -3.23
CA THR A 197 16.57 -5.56 -1.99
C THR A 197 15.12 -5.10 -2.21
N LEU A 198 14.91 -3.98 -2.91
CA LEU A 198 13.58 -3.45 -3.21
C LEU A 198 12.78 -4.40 -4.12
N GLU A 199 13.41 -4.97 -5.15
CA GLU A 199 12.78 -5.95 -6.03
C GLU A 199 12.37 -7.20 -5.25
N ASN A 200 13.20 -7.66 -4.32
CA ASN A 200 12.89 -8.83 -3.50
C ASN A 200 11.71 -8.56 -2.58
N ILE A 201 11.69 -7.41 -1.90
CA ILE A 201 10.52 -6.96 -1.12
C ILE A 201 9.26 -6.91 -1.99
N SER A 202 9.35 -6.34 -3.19
CA SER A 202 8.20 -6.20 -4.09
C SER A 202 7.64 -7.56 -4.54
N LYS A 203 8.51 -8.58 -4.66
CA LYS A 203 8.12 -9.96 -5.02
C LYS A 203 7.52 -10.73 -3.85
N THR A 204 8.07 -10.58 -2.65
CA THR A 204 7.68 -11.38 -1.49
C THR A 204 6.60 -10.73 -0.63
N ARG A 205 6.42 -9.41 -0.74
CA ARG A 205 5.54 -8.61 0.12
C ARG A 205 5.81 -8.88 1.61
N ASN A 206 7.09 -9.06 1.93
CA ASN A 206 7.59 -9.38 3.26
C ASN A 206 8.50 -8.26 3.76
N GLU A 207 7.92 -7.08 3.90
CA GLU A 207 8.56 -5.86 4.41
C GLU A 207 8.25 -5.57 5.88
N GLN A 208 9.10 -4.75 6.48
CA GLN A 208 8.79 -4.01 7.70
C GLN A 208 9.03 -2.52 7.43
N ILE A 209 8.01 -1.72 7.71
CA ILE A 209 8.04 -0.26 7.58
C ILE A 209 7.60 0.34 8.91
N SER A 210 8.27 1.38 9.37
CA SER A 210 7.88 2.15 10.55
C SER A 210 8.11 3.63 10.36
N ILE A 211 7.22 4.43 10.95
CA ILE A 211 7.48 5.84 11.25
C ILE A 211 8.01 5.89 12.67
N ASP A 212 9.31 6.14 12.82
CA ASP A 212 10.01 6.15 14.10
C ASP A 212 9.88 7.50 14.83
N TYR A 213 9.58 8.56 14.07
CA TYR A 213 9.31 9.91 14.55
C TYR A 213 8.36 10.61 13.59
N PHE A 214 7.39 11.35 14.12
CA PHE A 214 6.43 12.14 13.37
C PHE A 214 6.15 13.45 14.13
N ASP A 215 6.42 14.58 13.49
CA ASP A 215 6.14 15.93 13.99
C ASP A 215 5.53 16.75 12.87
N PHE A 216 4.64 17.68 13.19
CA PHE A 216 3.76 18.30 12.21
C PHE A 216 3.16 19.61 12.70
N GLU A 217 2.66 20.40 11.75
CA GLU A 217 1.78 21.51 11.99
C GLU A 217 0.32 21.11 11.70
N THR A 218 -0.60 21.52 12.58
CA THR A 218 -2.04 21.29 12.37
C THR A 218 -2.67 22.44 11.61
N VAL A 219 -3.54 22.12 10.65
CA VAL A 219 -4.34 23.12 9.94
C VAL A 219 -5.78 23.11 10.45
N ASP A 220 -6.19 24.19 11.10
CA ASP A 220 -7.59 24.38 11.47
C ASP A 220 -8.39 24.73 10.21
N GLU A 221 -9.25 23.85 9.74
CA GLU A 221 -10.24 24.21 8.72
C GLU A 221 -11.32 25.09 9.39
N ALA A 222 -11.35 26.38 9.04
CA ALA A 222 -12.35 27.30 9.55
C ALA A 222 -13.76 26.84 9.11
N ILE A 223 -14.57 26.43 10.09
CA ILE A 223 -15.97 25.99 9.94
C ILE A 223 -16.87 27.15 9.49
#